data_AF-A0AAE3FVM4-F1
#
_entry.id   AF-A0AAE3FVM4-F1
#
_cell.length_a   1.000
_cell.length_b   1.000
_cell.length_c   1.000
_cell.angle_alpha   90.00
_cell.angle_beta   90.00
_cell.angle_gamma   90.00
#
_symmetry.space_group_name_H-M   'P 1'
#
loop_
_entity.id
_entity.type
_entity.pdbx_description
1 polymer ?
#
loop_
_entity_poly.entity_id
_entity_poly.type
_entity_poly.pdbx_seq_one_letter_code
_entity_poly.pdbx_strand_id
1 'polypeptide(L)' 'MTLVTTIKSLLLSPASTVKRDEQPIGAYWCYDCSERIAAKDTETDSPPCPSCGDAMELERSAGTASCAC' A
#
# COMPACT_ATOMS: atom_id res chain seq x y z
N MET A 1 27.23 19.47 19.78
CA MET A 1 26.69 18.25 19.13
C MET A 1 25.16 18.33 19.17
N THR A 2 24.54 19.21 18.39
CA THR A 2 24.06 19.02 16.99
C THR A 2 22.87 18.07 16.84
N LEU A 3 21.80 18.33 17.61
CA LEU A 3 20.45 17.82 17.33
C LEU A 3 19.89 18.38 16.01
N VAL A 4 20.30 19.59 15.64
CA VAL A 4 19.82 20.31 14.44
C VAL A 4 20.30 19.66 13.13
N THR A 5 21.45 18.97 13.12
CA THR A 5 21.89 18.20 11.94
C THR A 5 21.08 16.93 11.75
N THR A 6 20.62 16.28 12.83
CA THR A 6 19.86 15.03 12.77
C THR A 6 18.51 15.22 12.05
N ILE A 7 17.83 16.35 12.27
CA ILE A 7 16.56 16.68 11.61
C ILE A 7 16.77 16.98 10.12
N LYS A 8 17.90 17.63 9.77
CA LYS A 8 18.28 17.87 8.36
C LYS A 8 18.55 16.57 7.61
N SER A 9 19.14 15.57 8.26
CA SER A 9 19.43 14.26 7.65
C SER A 9 18.17 13.43 7.38
N LEU A 10 17.12 13.59 8.19
CA LEU A 10 15.83 12.93 7.98
C LEU A 10 15.07 13.54 6.79
N LEU A 11 15.12 14.87 6.62
CA LEU A 11 14.53 15.56 5.47
C LEU A 11 15.29 15.30 4.15
N LEU A 12 16.59 14.99 4.23
CA LEU A 12 17.42 14.59 3.09
C LEU A 12 17.37 13.09 2.81
N SER A 13 16.63 12.30 3.60
CA SER A 13 16.39 10.90 3.25
C SER A 13 15.63 10.89 1.92
N PRO A 14 16.18 10.25 0.87
CA PRO A 14 15.41 10.04 -0.35
C PRO A 14 14.22 9.18 0.08
N ALA A 15 13.03 9.78 0.14
CA ALA A 15 11.79 9.03 0.13
C ALA A 15 11.95 8.04 -1.02
N SER A 16 12.06 6.76 -0.69
CA SER A 16 12.46 5.73 -1.64
C SER A 16 11.65 5.94 -2.91
N THR A 17 12.35 6.18 -4.02
CA THR A 17 11.76 6.32 -5.35
C THR A 17 11.20 4.96 -5.74
N VAL A 18 10.06 4.60 -5.14
CA VAL A 18 9.19 3.56 -5.66
C VAL A 18 8.86 4.01 -7.07
N LYS A 19 9.37 3.27 -8.06
CA LYS A 19 9.13 3.51 -9.48
C LYS A 19 7.64 3.79 -9.67
N ARG A 20 7.33 5.04 -10.02
CA ARG A 20 5.99 5.59 -10.04
C ARG A 20 5.43 5.51 -11.45
N ASP A 21 5.45 4.31 -12.01
CA ASP A 21 4.87 4.05 -13.34
C ASP A 21 3.62 3.15 -13.25
N GLU A 22 3.46 2.43 -12.14
CA GLU A 22 2.28 1.63 -11.88
C GLU A 22 1.29 2.48 -11.08
N GLN A 23 0.14 2.82 -11.67
CA GLN A 23 -0.98 3.40 -10.96
C GLN A 23 -1.28 2.51 -9.74
N PRO A 24 -1.51 3.07 -8.54
CA PRO A 24 -1.73 2.27 -7.35
C PRO A 24 -3.06 1.51 -7.47
N ILE A 25 -3.05 0.29 -7.99
CA ILE A 25 -4.23 -0.55 -8.25
C ILE A 25 -4.96 -0.93 -6.95
N GLY A 26 -4.30 -0.78 -5.81
CA GLY A 26 -4.83 -1.16 -4.49
C GLY A 26 -4.36 -2.55 -4.08
N ALA A 27 -4.94 -3.05 -2.99
CA ALA A 27 -4.69 -4.39 -2.46
C ALA A 27 -5.99 -4.96 -1.90
N TYR A 28 -6.16 -6.28 -2.04
CA TYR A 28 -7.22 -7.04 -1.40
C TYR A 28 -6.79 -7.41 0.03
N TRP A 29 -7.69 -7.23 0.99
CA TRP A 29 -7.47 -7.49 2.41
C TRP A 29 -8.45 -8.54 2.92
N CYS A 30 -7.94 -9.53 3.66
CA CYS A 30 -8.75 -10.45 4.46
C CYS A 30 -8.75 -9.98 5.93
N TYR A 31 -9.92 -9.62 6.48
CA TYR A 31 -10.03 -9.13 7.85
C TYR A 31 -9.82 -10.22 8.90
N ASP A 32 -10.18 -11.46 8.57
CA ASP A 32 -10.06 -12.61 9.48
C ASP A 32 -8.61 -13.07 9.62
N CYS A 33 -7.89 -13.22 8.51
CA CYS A 33 -6.50 -13.67 8.51
C CYS A 33 -5.49 -12.53 8.59
N SER A 34 -5.93 -11.27 8.45
CA SER A 34 -5.06 -10.09 8.32
C SER A 34 -4.03 -10.21 7.18
N GLU A 35 -4.40 -10.92 6.10
CA GLU A 35 -3.56 -11.09 4.91
C GLU A 35 -3.89 -10.08 3.83
N ARG A 36 -2.88 -9.75 3.01
CA ARG A 36 -2.98 -8.77 1.94
C ARG A 36 -2.41 -9.32 0.65
N ILE A 37 -3.11 -9.08 -0.45
CA ILE A 37 -2.64 -9.42 -1.79
C ILE A 37 -2.73 -8.16 -2.64
N ALA A 38 -1.67 -7.83 -3.37
CA ALA A 38 -1.73 -6.67 -4.26
C ALA A 38 -2.71 -6.95 -5.40
N ALA A 39 -3.59 -6.00 -5.72
CA ALA A 39 -4.59 -6.17 -6.76
C ALA A 39 -3.98 -6.40 -8.16
N LYS A 40 -2.70 -6.05 -8.34
CA LYS A 40 -1.93 -6.33 -9.57
C LYS A 40 -1.56 -7.81 -9.75
N ASP A 41 -1.50 -8.55 -8.66
CA ASP A 41 -1.13 -9.97 -8.65
C ASP A 41 -2.38 -10.88 -8.79
N THR A 42 -3.55 -10.28 -8.97
CA THR A 42 -4.85 -10.97 -9.00
C THR A 42 -5.59 -10.65 -10.29
N GLU A 43 -6.01 -11.69 -11.03
CA GLU A 43 -6.75 -11.53 -12.29
C GLU A 43 -8.28 -11.46 -12.09
N THR A 44 -8.74 -11.67 -10.86
CA THR A 44 -10.15 -11.72 -10.48
C THR A 44 -10.49 -10.60 -9.51
N ASP A 45 -11.68 -10.03 -9.67
CA ASP A 45 -12.27 -9.15 -8.69
C ASP A 45 -12.72 -9.95 -7.46
N SER A 46 -12.15 -9.65 -6.29
CA SER A 46 -12.33 -10.38 -5.02
C SER A 46 -11.69 -11.80 -5.01
N PRO A 47 -10.35 -11.90 -4.98
CA PRO A 47 -9.64 -13.17 -4.88
C PRO A 47 -9.89 -13.85 -3.51
N PRO A 48 -9.78 -15.19 -3.45
CA PRO A 48 -9.85 -15.91 -2.19
C PRO A 48 -8.56 -15.71 -1.37
N CYS A 49 -8.71 -15.65 -0.07
CA CYS A 49 -7.62 -15.62 0.89
C CYS A 49 -6.80 -16.92 0.83
N PRO A 50 -5.46 -16.89 0.74
CA PRO A 50 -4.66 -18.11 0.66
C PRO A 50 -4.65 -18.89 1.98
N SER A 51 -4.98 -18.25 3.11
CA SER A 51 -5.06 -18.92 4.42
C SER A 51 -6.42 -19.56 4.72
N CYS A 52 -7.55 -18.90 4.41
CA CYS A 52 -8.89 -19.39 4.76
C CYS A 52 -9.80 -19.69 3.56
N GLY A 53 -9.46 -19.20 2.37
CA GLY A 53 -10.29 -19.32 1.17
C GLY A 53 -11.44 -18.31 1.06
N ASP A 54 -11.65 -17.48 2.08
CA ASP A 54 -12.72 -16.47 2.06
C ASP A 54 -12.43 -15.33 1.06
N ALA A 55 -13.49 -14.72 0.54
CA ALA A 55 -13.39 -13.60 -0.38
C ALA A 55 -12.74 -12.37 0.29
N MET A 56 -11.74 -11.78 -0.37
CA MET A 56 -11.05 -10.59 0.12
C MET A 56 -11.67 -9.30 -0.42
N GLU A 57 -11.56 -8.22 0.35
CA GLU A 57 -12.14 -6.89 0.03
C GLU A 57 -11.07 -5.90 -0.45
N LEU A 58 -11.37 -5.06 -1.44
CA LEU A 58 -10.40 -4.09 -1.96
C LEU A 58 -10.23 -2.90 -1.00
N GLU A 59 -9.05 -2.77 -0.40
CA GLU A 59 -8.80 -1.85 0.70
C GLU A 59 -8.69 -0.37 0.26
N ARG A 60 -8.33 -0.13 -1.01
CA ARG A 60 -8.09 1.19 -1.59
C ARG A 60 -8.44 1.17 -3.09
N SER A 61 -9.56 1.76 -3.49
CA SER A 61 -9.72 2.15 -4.90
C SER A 61 -8.70 3.23 -5.22
N ALA A 62 -7.97 3.09 -6.31
CA ALA A 62 -6.89 3.98 -6.75
C ALA A 62 -7.24 5.49 -6.87
N GLY A 63 -8.52 5.87 -6.75
CA GLY A 63 -9.02 7.18 -7.15
C GLY A 63 -9.53 8.13 -6.07
N THR A 64 -9.66 7.74 -4.80
CA THR A 64 -10.39 8.56 -3.79
C THR A 64 -9.57 9.08 -2.62
N ALA A 65 -8.29 8.72 -2.51
CA ALA A 65 -7.41 9.28 -1.49
C ALA A 65 -6.89 10.68 -1.90
N SER A 66 -7.79 11.65 -2.05
CA SER A 66 -7.42 13.05 -2.03
C SER A 66 -6.95 13.40 -0.62
N CYS A 67 -5.66 13.25 -0.35
CA CYS A 67 -5.03 14.01 0.74
C CYS A 67 -5.31 15.48 0.46
N ALA A 68 -6.23 16.08 1.22
CA ALA A 68 -6.31 17.53 1.31
C ALA A 68 -4.97 17.99 1.91
N CYS A 69 -4.10 18.50 1.04
CA CYS A 69 -2.85 19.16 1.41
C CYS A 69 -3.10 20.46 2.17
#